data_AF-A0A2U3B3W3-F1
#
_entry.id   AF-A0A2U3B3W3-F1
#
_cell.length_a   1.000
_cell.length_b   1.000
_cell.length_c   1.000
_cell.angle_alpha   90.00
_cell.angle_beta   90.00
_cell.angle_gamma   90.00
#
_symmetry.space_group_name_H-M   'P 1'
#
loop_
_entity.id
_entity.type
_entity.pdbx_description
1 polymer ?
#
loop_
_entity_poly.entity_id
_entity_poly.type
_entity_poly.pdbx_seq_one_letter_code
_entity_poly.pdbx_strand_id
1 'polypeptide(L)'
;MKNFIVTLFLVMPILITAQTINQLDENGKRHGIWKKNFDNTNIIRYQGEFNHGKEIGLFEFYKNINKTAVLTATKQFNEHDNKAKVTFFASNGKVISTGLMDGKNYIGEWIYYHKDSKQVMTVEHYNNQGQLEGESLVYYNSGQLAEKRIYKANVINGKAIWFNESGKKLKEYNYLNGELHGEAKFYNAAGTIEIEGQYKNDRKDGVWKYYKDGELTEEKDFTRYSKNPYLKKD
;
A
#
# COMPACT_ATOMS: atom_id res chain seq x y z
N MET A 1 -9.46 -44.99 -60.32
CA MET A 1 -8.71 -45.47 -59.14
C MET A 1 -8.37 -44.25 -58.30
N LYS A 2 -9.01 -44.07 -57.14
CA LYS A 2 -8.77 -42.93 -56.24
C LYS A 2 -7.67 -43.33 -55.25
N ASN A 3 -6.53 -42.65 -55.29
CA ASN A 3 -5.42 -42.88 -54.37
C ASN A 3 -5.77 -42.28 -52.99
N PHE A 4 -5.82 -43.12 -51.97
CA PHE A 4 -5.94 -42.71 -50.58
C PHE A 4 -4.54 -42.33 -50.06
N ILE A 5 -4.33 -41.07 -49.71
CA ILE A 5 -3.14 -40.62 -48.99
C ILE A 5 -3.41 -40.83 -47.50
N VAL A 6 -2.71 -41.79 -46.89
CA VAL A 6 -2.71 -41.99 -45.44
C VAL A 6 -1.61 -41.11 -44.87
N THR A 7 -1.98 -40.00 -44.25
CA THR A 7 -1.04 -39.12 -43.54
C THR A 7 -0.79 -39.70 -42.16
N LEU A 8 0.42 -40.24 -41.94
CA LEU A 8 0.86 -40.77 -40.66
C LEU A 8 1.24 -39.59 -39.74
N PHE A 9 0.44 -39.32 -38.72
CA PHE A 9 0.79 -38.36 -37.66
C PHE A 9 1.81 -39.00 -36.72
N LEU A 10 3.07 -38.58 -36.84
CA LEU A 10 4.13 -38.94 -35.91
C LEU A 10 3.94 -38.15 -34.61
N VAL A 11 3.39 -38.80 -33.58
CA VAL A 11 3.29 -38.21 -32.24
C VAL A 11 4.68 -38.28 -31.61
N MET A 12 5.38 -37.14 -31.57
CA MET A 12 6.67 -37.02 -30.89
C MET A 12 6.41 -36.96 -29.37
N PRO A 13 6.97 -37.87 -28.55
CA PRO A 13 6.81 -37.82 -27.11
C PRO A 13 7.57 -36.60 -26.55
N ILE A 14 6.85 -35.69 -25.89
CA ILE A 14 7.46 -34.62 -25.10
C ILE A 14 8.12 -35.30 -23.89
N LEU A 15 9.45 -35.41 -23.91
CA LEU A 15 10.22 -35.84 -22.75
C LEU A 15 10.12 -34.76 -21.66
N ILE A 16 9.22 -34.97 -20.71
CA ILE A 16 9.19 -34.21 -19.46
C ILE A 16 10.37 -34.70 -18.63
N THR A 17 11.54 -34.07 -18.80
CA THR A 17 12.66 -34.31 -17.90
C THR A 17 12.29 -33.78 -16.52
N ALA A 18 12.27 -34.64 -15.50
CA ALA A 18 12.09 -34.21 -14.12
C ALA A 18 13.22 -33.22 -13.78
N GLN A 19 12.87 -31.94 -13.61
CA GLN A 19 13.85 -30.95 -13.21
C GLN A 19 14.33 -31.27 -11.79
N THR A 20 15.65 -31.37 -11.62
CA THR A 20 16.25 -31.57 -10.31
C THR A 20 16.05 -30.32 -9.46
N ILE A 21 15.62 -30.50 -8.21
CA ILE A 21 15.34 -29.40 -7.27
C ILE A 21 16.63 -29.03 -6.51
N ASN A 22 16.78 -27.74 -6.16
CA ASN A 22 17.88 -27.19 -5.36
C ASN A 22 19.27 -27.39 -5.98
N GLN A 23 19.40 -27.11 -7.28
CA GLN A 23 20.67 -27.23 -7.99
C GLN A 23 21.50 -25.94 -7.95
N LEU A 24 22.81 -26.11 -8.04
CA LEU A 24 23.77 -25.03 -8.22
C LEU A 24 24.30 -25.04 -9.66
N ASP A 25 24.63 -23.87 -10.20
CA ASP A 25 25.37 -23.74 -11.44
C ASP A 25 26.89 -23.97 -11.23
N GLU A 26 27.66 -23.91 -12.32
CA GLU A 26 29.12 -24.10 -12.33
C GLU A 26 29.87 -23.14 -11.40
N ASN A 27 29.26 -22.00 -11.05
CA ASN A 27 29.82 -20.99 -10.15
C ASN A 27 29.34 -21.15 -8.70
N GLY A 28 28.63 -22.23 -8.39
CA GLY A 28 28.07 -22.48 -7.06
C GLY A 28 26.87 -21.59 -6.71
N LYS A 29 26.22 -20.97 -7.71
CA LYS A 29 25.02 -20.13 -7.49
C LYS A 29 23.75 -20.94 -7.72
N ARG A 30 22.66 -20.57 -7.05
CA ARG A 30 21.35 -21.24 -7.18
C ARG A 30 20.86 -21.17 -8.63
N HIS A 31 20.45 -22.30 -9.18
CA HIS A 31 19.91 -22.40 -10.54
C HIS A 31 18.73 -23.40 -10.59
N GLY A 32 17.72 -23.09 -11.40
CA GLY A 32 16.49 -23.87 -11.53
C GLY A 32 15.53 -23.75 -10.34
N ILE A 33 14.69 -24.76 -10.15
CA ILE A 33 13.66 -24.76 -9.11
C ILE A 33 14.28 -25.02 -7.73
N TRP A 34 13.92 -24.17 -6.78
CA TRP A 34 14.33 -24.27 -5.39
C TRP A 34 13.14 -24.42 -4.46
N LYS A 35 13.26 -25.33 -3.50
CA LYS A 35 12.30 -25.55 -2.41
C LYS A 35 13.05 -25.66 -1.10
N LYS A 36 12.61 -24.90 -0.10
CA LYS A 36 13.16 -24.96 1.26
C LYS A 36 12.06 -25.26 2.25
N ASN A 37 12.30 -26.20 3.15
CA ASN A 37 11.42 -26.51 4.27
C ASN A 37 11.79 -25.71 5.53
N PHE A 38 10.88 -25.64 6.50
CA PHE A 38 11.20 -25.22 7.85
C PHE A 38 12.13 -26.23 8.52
N ASP A 39 13.08 -25.74 9.30
CA ASP A 39 14.11 -26.55 9.95
C ASP A 39 13.47 -27.68 10.76
N ASN A 40 14.01 -28.90 10.61
CA ASN A 40 13.51 -30.12 11.25
C ASN A 40 12.05 -30.49 10.93
N THR A 41 11.52 -30.04 9.78
CA THR A 41 10.17 -30.41 9.32
C THR A 41 10.14 -30.71 7.81
N ASN A 42 9.08 -31.38 7.38
CA ASN A 42 8.76 -31.54 5.95
C ASN A 42 7.83 -30.43 5.42
N ILE A 43 7.70 -29.33 6.17
CA ILE A 43 6.76 -28.25 5.86
C ILE A 43 7.50 -27.23 5.02
N ILE A 44 6.98 -26.96 3.82
CA ILE A 44 7.60 -25.99 2.92
C ILE A 44 7.55 -24.58 3.52
N ARG A 45 8.66 -23.86 3.41
CA ARG A 45 8.85 -22.47 3.83
C ARG A 45 8.82 -21.54 2.63
N TYR A 46 9.47 -21.92 1.53
CA TYR A 46 9.33 -21.25 0.25
C TYR A 46 9.61 -22.18 -0.93
N GLN A 47 9.09 -21.81 -2.09
CA GLN A 47 9.56 -22.29 -3.38
C GLN A 47 9.64 -21.16 -4.41
N GLY A 48 10.47 -21.34 -5.42
CA GLY A 48 10.62 -20.40 -6.53
C GLY A 48 11.76 -20.84 -7.46
N GLU A 49 12.07 -20.01 -8.45
CA GLU A 49 13.08 -20.32 -9.46
C GLU A 49 14.26 -19.35 -9.36
N PHE A 50 15.47 -19.89 -9.51
CA PHE A 50 16.68 -19.08 -9.59
C PHE A 50 17.32 -19.24 -10.96
N ASN A 51 17.84 -18.15 -11.50
CA ASN A 51 18.72 -18.16 -12.66
C ASN A 51 20.06 -17.54 -12.29
N HIS A 52 21.10 -18.37 -12.15
CA HIS A 52 22.46 -17.95 -11.78
C HIS A 52 22.52 -17.09 -10.51
N GLY A 53 21.74 -17.48 -9.51
CA GLY A 53 21.62 -16.79 -8.22
C GLY A 53 20.59 -15.66 -8.19
N LYS A 54 20.05 -15.23 -9.34
CA LYS A 54 18.97 -14.23 -9.42
C LYS A 54 17.61 -14.92 -9.23
N GLU A 55 16.76 -14.34 -8.40
CA GLU A 55 15.37 -14.78 -8.25
C GLU A 55 14.58 -14.42 -9.52
N ILE A 56 13.89 -15.40 -10.11
CA ILE A 56 13.07 -15.20 -11.30
C ILE A 56 11.69 -15.82 -11.11
N GLY A 57 10.71 -15.34 -11.89
CA GLY A 57 9.37 -15.88 -11.87
C GLY A 57 8.64 -15.70 -10.54
N LEU A 58 7.80 -16.67 -10.21
CA LEU A 58 6.96 -16.65 -9.01
C LEU A 58 7.67 -17.35 -7.84
N PHE A 59 7.80 -16.63 -6.74
CA PHE A 59 8.13 -17.19 -5.44
C PHE A 59 6.89 -17.26 -4.56
N GLU A 60 6.75 -18.37 -3.85
CA GLU A 60 5.68 -18.62 -2.87
C GLU A 60 6.30 -18.78 -1.49
N PHE A 61 5.74 -18.09 -0.50
CA PHE A 61 6.23 -18.09 0.89
C PHE A 61 5.14 -18.54 1.84
N TYR A 62 5.49 -19.48 2.70
CA TYR A 62 4.55 -20.16 3.59
C TYR A 62 4.93 -19.91 5.05
N LYS A 63 3.92 -19.91 5.92
CA LYS A 63 4.08 -20.06 7.37
C LYS A 63 3.70 -21.48 7.78
N ASN A 64 4.41 -22.02 8.76
CA ASN A 64 4.01 -23.26 9.42
C ASN A 64 2.95 -22.93 10.49
N ILE A 65 1.69 -23.26 10.22
CA ILE A 65 0.57 -23.09 11.14
C ILE A 65 0.01 -24.47 11.43
N ASN A 66 0.11 -24.92 12.69
CA ASN A 66 -0.37 -26.24 13.12
C ASN A 66 0.16 -27.40 12.26
N LYS A 67 1.45 -27.38 11.93
CA LYS A 67 2.13 -28.36 11.06
C LYS A 67 1.67 -28.34 9.60
N THR A 68 0.97 -27.30 9.18
CA THR A 68 0.50 -27.09 7.81
C THR A 68 1.19 -25.88 7.19
N ALA A 69 1.62 -26.02 5.93
CA ALA A 69 2.14 -24.90 5.15
C ALA A 69 0.96 -24.02 4.69
N VAL A 70 0.91 -22.79 5.19
CA VAL A 70 -0.11 -21.80 4.82
C VAL A 70 0.56 -20.71 3.98
N LEU A 71 0.10 -20.52 2.74
CA LEU A 71 0.62 -19.48 1.85
C LEU A 71 0.33 -18.11 2.47
N THR A 72 1.37 -17.28 2.59
CA THR A 72 1.25 -15.95 3.22
C THR A 72 1.81 -14.82 2.36
N ALA A 73 2.66 -15.12 1.39
CA ALA A 73 3.08 -14.15 0.40
C ALA A 73 3.44 -14.80 -0.93
N THR A 74 3.26 -14.07 -2.01
CA THR A 74 3.90 -14.34 -3.29
C THR A 74 4.77 -13.16 -3.71
N LYS A 75 5.84 -13.45 -4.44
CA LYS A 75 6.68 -12.44 -5.11
C LYS A 75 6.84 -12.84 -6.57
N GLN A 76 6.30 -12.03 -7.48
CA GLN A 76 6.49 -12.18 -8.91
C GLN A 76 7.61 -11.23 -9.36
N PHE A 77 8.79 -11.78 -9.61
CA PHE A 77 9.92 -11.00 -10.13
C PHE A 77 9.70 -10.66 -11.60
N ASN A 78 10.18 -9.48 -12.01
CA ASN A 78 10.23 -9.10 -13.43
C ASN A 78 11.57 -9.51 -14.06
N GLU A 79 11.63 -9.46 -15.39
CA GLU A 79 12.80 -9.91 -16.15
C GLU A 79 13.97 -8.92 -16.08
N HIS A 80 13.66 -7.63 -15.90
CA HIS A 80 14.59 -6.52 -16.14
C HIS A 80 15.42 -6.12 -14.92
N ASP A 81 14.85 -6.22 -13.71
CA ASP A 81 15.54 -5.85 -12.48
C ASP A 81 15.21 -6.83 -11.32
N ASN A 82 15.45 -6.42 -10.08
CA ASN A 82 15.22 -7.23 -8.88
C ASN A 82 13.90 -6.88 -8.16
N LYS A 83 13.04 -6.07 -8.80
CA LYS A 83 11.74 -5.69 -8.24
C LYS A 83 10.75 -6.82 -8.42
N ALA A 84 9.86 -6.96 -7.45
CA ALA A 84 8.82 -7.96 -7.48
C ALA A 84 7.47 -7.36 -7.17
N LYS A 85 6.44 -7.76 -7.93
CA LYS A 85 5.06 -7.57 -7.51
C LYS A 85 4.78 -8.55 -6.37
N VAL A 86 4.37 -8.04 -5.23
CA VAL A 86 4.16 -8.82 -4.01
C VAL A 86 2.68 -8.84 -3.66
N THR A 87 2.20 -9.98 -3.22
CA THR A 87 0.85 -10.14 -2.67
C THR A 87 0.95 -10.82 -1.32
N PHE A 88 0.38 -10.22 -0.28
CA PHE A 88 0.28 -10.82 1.05
C PHE A 88 -1.10 -11.40 1.27
N PHE A 89 -1.15 -12.56 1.92
CA PHE A 89 -2.37 -13.31 2.17
C PHE A 89 -2.61 -13.51 3.67
N ALA A 90 -3.87 -13.48 4.06
CA ALA A 90 -4.34 -13.97 5.35
C ALA A 90 -4.26 -15.50 5.38
N SER A 91 -4.35 -16.09 6.58
CA SER A 91 -4.28 -17.55 6.75
C SER A 91 -5.41 -18.31 6.04
N ASN A 92 -6.51 -17.63 5.72
CA ASN A 92 -7.62 -18.17 4.92
C ASN A 92 -7.44 -17.97 3.40
N GLY A 93 -6.27 -17.51 2.95
CA GLY A 93 -5.93 -17.32 1.54
C GLY A 93 -6.46 -16.02 0.91
N LYS A 94 -7.16 -15.16 1.66
CA LYS A 94 -7.61 -13.87 1.14
C LYS A 94 -6.48 -12.86 1.09
N VAL A 95 -6.49 -12.01 0.07
CA VAL A 95 -5.46 -10.97 -0.11
C VAL A 95 -5.63 -9.89 0.97
N ILE A 96 -4.53 -9.57 1.64
CA ILE A 96 -4.43 -8.46 2.61
C ILE A 96 -3.95 -7.21 1.90
N SER A 97 -2.89 -7.34 1.10
CA SER A 97 -2.33 -6.22 0.36
C SER A 97 -1.50 -6.68 -0.84
N THR A 98 -1.28 -5.78 -1.78
CA THR A 98 -0.43 -6.00 -2.93
C THR A 98 0.24 -4.70 -3.37
N GLY A 99 1.43 -4.80 -3.94
CA GLY A 99 2.16 -3.67 -4.49
C GLY A 99 3.50 -4.11 -5.04
N LEU A 100 4.36 -3.14 -5.34
CA LEU A 100 5.70 -3.40 -5.86
C LEU A 100 6.74 -3.29 -4.73
N MET A 101 7.71 -4.19 -4.71
CA MET A 101 8.84 -4.14 -3.79
C MET A 101 10.17 -4.09 -4.53
N ASP A 102 11.10 -3.29 -4.02
CA ASP A 102 12.52 -3.38 -4.34
C ASP A 102 13.28 -3.88 -3.09
N GLY A 103 13.71 -5.13 -3.14
CA GLY A 103 14.26 -5.84 -1.98
C GLY A 103 13.27 -5.93 -0.81
N LYS A 104 13.47 -5.07 0.20
CA LYS A 104 12.61 -4.97 1.41
C LYS A 104 11.69 -3.74 1.40
N ASN A 105 11.91 -2.79 0.49
CA ASN A 105 11.17 -1.54 0.46
C ASN A 105 9.91 -1.69 -0.39
N TYR A 106 8.81 -1.09 0.06
CA TYR A 106 7.65 -0.85 -0.80
C TYR A 106 7.95 0.32 -1.72
N ILE A 107 7.56 0.22 -2.98
CA ILE A 107 7.79 1.28 -3.97
C ILE A 107 6.55 1.44 -4.85
N GLY A 108 6.30 2.66 -5.32
CA GLY A 108 5.12 2.99 -6.10
C GLY A 108 3.83 2.77 -5.31
N GLU A 109 2.77 2.38 -6.01
CA GLU A 109 1.46 2.15 -5.42
C GLU A 109 1.42 0.85 -4.59
N TRP A 110 0.83 0.96 -3.41
CA TRP A 110 0.54 -0.15 -2.51
C TRP A 110 -0.93 -0.13 -2.11
N ILE A 111 -1.60 -1.27 -2.26
CA ILE A 111 -3.04 -1.41 -2.04
C ILE A 111 -3.27 -2.36 -0.87
N TYR A 112 -4.09 -1.93 0.09
CA TYR A 112 -4.61 -2.74 1.18
C TYR A 112 -6.10 -3.01 0.96
N TYR A 113 -6.55 -4.21 1.31
CA TYR A 113 -7.93 -4.63 1.17
C TYR A 113 -8.62 -4.74 2.53
N HIS A 114 -9.93 -4.50 2.54
CA HIS A 114 -10.77 -4.74 3.71
C HIS A 114 -10.74 -6.21 4.10
N LYS A 115 -10.80 -6.47 5.41
CA LYS A 115 -10.81 -7.83 5.93
C LYS A 115 -11.92 -8.63 5.26
N ASP A 116 -11.56 -9.81 4.79
CA ASP A 116 -12.49 -10.77 4.22
C ASP A 116 -13.21 -10.31 2.93
N SER A 117 -12.75 -9.22 2.29
CA SER A 117 -13.36 -8.57 1.14
C SER A 117 -12.34 -8.31 0.01
N LYS A 118 -12.82 -8.10 -1.21
CA LYS A 118 -12.00 -7.58 -2.33
C LYS A 118 -12.03 -6.05 -2.42
N GLN A 119 -12.79 -5.39 -1.55
CA GLN A 119 -12.88 -3.93 -1.52
C GLN A 119 -11.56 -3.32 -1.04
N VAL A 120 -11.09 -2.31 -1.75
CA VAL A 120 -9.90 -1.54 -1.36
C VAL A 120 -10.21 -0.79 -0.06
N MET A 121 -9.28 -0.87 0.89
CA MET A 121 -9.32 -0.14 2.16
C MET A 121 -8.38 1.05 2.14
N THR A 122 -7.18 0.89 1.58
CA THR A 122 -6.17 1.95 1.57
C THR A 122 -5.32 1.84 0.31
N VAL A 123 -5.04 2.99 -0.30
CA VAL A 123 -4.04 3.12 -1.37
C VAL A 123 -2.98 4.10 -0.88
N GLU A 124 -1.73 3.68 -0.94
CA GLU A 124 -0.57 4.44 -0.53
C GLU A 124 0.47 4.46 -1.65
N HIS A 125 1.32 5.48 -1.65
CA HIS A 125 2.39 5.64 -2.64
C HIS A 125 3.73 5.76 -1.93
N TYR A 126 4.73 5.03 -2.39
CA TYR A 126 6.05 4.98 -1.79
C TYR A 126 7.13 5.38 -2.81
N ASN A 127 8.10 6.17 -2.39
CA ASN A 127 9.28 6.48 -3.21
C ASN A 127 10.28 5.32 -3.20
N ASN A 128 11.37 5.45 -3.97
CA ASN A 128 12.38 4.38 -4.12
C ASN A 128 13.14 4.06 -2.81
N GLN A 129 13.08 4.94 -1.82
CA GLN A 129 13.67 4.74 -0.48
C GLN A 129 12.71 4.00 0.46
N GLY A 130 11.50 3.64 0.01
CA GLY A 130 10.49 3.00 0.85
C GLY A 130 9.74 3.97 1.75
N GLN A 131 9.76 5.26 1.44
CA GLN A 131 9.08 6.28 2.23
C GLN A 131 7.75 6.65 1.58
N LEU A 132 6.71 6.80 2.38
CA LEU A 132 5.39 7.25 1.93
C LEU A 132 5.49 8.66 1.33
N GLU A 133 5.02 8.81 0.10
CA GLU A 133 5.16 10.02 -0.71
C GLU A 133 4.00 10.16 -1.69
N GLY A 134 3.37 11.33 -1.71
CA GLY A 134 2.18 11.58 -2.52
C GLY A 134 0.89 11.30 -1.76
N GLU A 135 -0.15 10.88 -2.48
CA GLU A 135 -1.49 10.72 -1.90
C GLU A 135 -1.62 9.37 -1.16
N SER A 136 -2.23 9.42 0.02
CA SER A 136 -2.75 8.27 0.74
C SER A 136 -4.27 8.40 0.83
N LEU A 137 -4.98 7.39 0.34
CA LEU A 137 -6.42 7.34 0.23
C LEU A 137 -6.95 6.20 1.11
N VAL A 138 -7.94 6.48 1.94
CA VAL A 138 -8.62 5.49 2.78
C VAL A 138 -10.07 5.42 2.36
N TYR A 139 -10.63 4.21 2.26
CA TYR A 139 -11.98 3.96 1.78
C TYR A 139 -12.80 3.20 2.82
N TYR A 140 -14.08 3.54 2.92
CA TYR A 140 -15.07 2.73 3.60
C TYR A 140 -15.24 1.37 2.92
N ASN A 141 -15.82 0.39 3.62
CA ASN A 141 -16.12 -0.92 3.03
C ASN A 141 -17.21 -0.84 1.93
N SER A 142 -17.94 0.27 1.84
CA SER A 142 -18.82 0.60 0.71
C SER A 142 -18.06 0.99 -0.57
N GLY A 143 -16.75 1.26 -0.47
CA GLY A 143 -15.92 1.81 -1.54
C GLY A 143 -15.93 3.34 -1.62
N GLN A 144 -16.73 4.02 -0.79
CA GLN A 144 -16.70 5.48 -0.72
C GLN A 144 -15.38 5.95 -0.07
N LEU A 145 -14.80 7.03 -0.60
CA LEU A 145 -13.61 7.66 -0.01
C LEU A 145 -13.93 8.16 1.40
N ALA A 146 -13.15 7.70 2.38
CA ALA A 146 -13.24 8.11 3.77
C ALA A 146 -12.23 9.20 4.10
N GLU A 147 -11.00 9.07 3.60
CA GLU A 147 -9.92 10.02 3.89
C GLU A 147 -8.98 10.19 2.70
N LYS A 148 -8.45 11.41 2.56
CA LYS A 148 -7.36 11.75 1.63
C LYS A 148 -6.30 12.55 2.37
N ARG A 149 -5.05 12.12 2.30
CA ARG A 149 -3.90 12.77 2.95
C ARG A 149 -2.73 12.87 1.97
N ILE A 150 -1.88 13.88 2.12
CA ILE A 150 -0.67 14.06 1.31
C ILE A 150 0.56 13.88 2.17
N TYR A 151 1.49 13.02 1.74
CA TYR A 151 2.74 12.75 2.42
C TYR A 151 3.94 13.19 1.59
N LYS A 152 5.02 13.54 2.28
CA LYS A 152 6.35 13.77 1.71
C LYS A 152 7.36 13.09 2.63
N ALA A 153 8.05 12.08 2.12
CA ALA A 153 9.06 11.31 2.87
C ALA A 153 8.58 10.87 4.28
N ASN A 154 7.47 10.14 4.35
CA ASN A 154 6.79 9.67 5.56
C ASN A 154 6.11 10.73 6.43
N VAL A 155 6.24 12.02 6.11
CA VAL A 155 5.66 13.11 6.90
C VAL A 155 4.44 13.67 6.18
N ILE A 156 3.32 13.81 6.87
CA ILE A 156 2.13 14.45 6.29
C ILE A 156 2.46 15.92 5.98
N ASN A 157 2.25 16.33 4.74
CA ASN A 157 2.64 17.64 4.25
C ASN A 157 1.71 18.05 3.09
N GLY A 158 0.76 18.93 3.39
CA GLY A 158 -0.30 19.34 2.50
C GLY A 158 -1.69 19.10 3.10
N LYS A 159 -2.69 18.99 2.23
CA LYS A 159 -4.10 18.91 2.64
C LYS A 159 -4.47 17.52 3.12
N ALA A 160 -5.25 17.45 4.20
CA ALA A 160 -5.90 16.25 4.69
C ALA A 160 -7.41 16.48 4.75
N ILE A 161 -8.20 15.54 4.23
CA ILE A 161 -9.65 15.66 4.11
C ILE A 161 -10.30 14.36 4.59
N TRP A 162 -11.36 14.48 5.38
CA TRP A 162 -12.21 13.37 5.81
C TRP A 162 -13.60 13.56 5.25
N PHE A 163 -14.22 12.47 4.86
CA PHE A 163 -15.55 12.41 4.27
C PHE A 163 -16.42 11.44 5.08
N ASN A 164 -17.73 11.61 5.00
CA ASN A 164 -18.69 10.60 5.47
C ASN A 164 -19.01 9.58 4.37
N GLU A 165 -19.79 8.55 4.69
CA GLU A 165 -20.18 7.50 3.74
C GLU A 165 -21.06 8.01 2.58
N SER A 166 -21.64 9.21 2.68
CA SER A 166 -22.35 9.86 1.56
C SER A 166 -21.41 10.72 0.68
N GLY A 167 -20.10 10.71 0.94
CA GLY A 167 -19.09 11.46 0.20
C GLY A 167 -19.01 12.95 0.55
N LYS A 168 -19.72 13.41 1.58
CA LYS A 168 -19.66 14.81 2.04
C LYS A 168 -18.47 15.00 2.98
N LYS A 169 -17.77 16.12 2.85
CA LYS A 169 -16.66 16.47 3.75
C LYS A 169 -17.17 16.58 5.19
N LEU A 170 -16.36 16.09 6.12
CA LEU A 170 -16.55 16.24 7.57
C LEU A 170 -15.56 17.25 8.14
N LYS A 171 -14.31 17.22 7.67
CA LYS A 171 -13.27 18.17 8.06
C LYS A 171 -12.14 18.19 7.03
N GLU A 172 -11.46 19.31 6.94
CA GLU A 172 -10.20 19.44 6.22
C GLU A 172 -9.19 20.25 7.03
N TYR A 173 -7.93 19.85 6.92
CA TYR A 173 -6.78 20.49 7.56
C TYR A 173 -5.66 20.68 6.54
N ASN A 174 -4.82 21.67 6.78
CA ASN A 174 -3.52 21.79 6.12
C ASN A 174 -2.41 21.43 7.11
N TYR A 175 -1.44 20.66 6.61
CA TYR A 175 -0.24 20.25 7.35
C TYR A 175 1.00 20.82 6.68
N LEU A 176 1.97 21.22 7.50
CA LEU A 176 3.33 21.55 7.10
C LEU A 176 4.30 20.76 7.98
N ASN A 177 5.09 19.88 7.38
CA ASN A 177 6.07 19.03 8.09
C ASN A 177 5.50 18.27 9.30
N GLY A 178 4.28 17.75 9.18
CA GLY A 178 3.64 16.95 10.22
C GLY A 178 2.77 17.74 11.21
N GLU A 179 2.86 19.07 11.20
CA GLU A 179 2.11 19.94 12.10
C GLU A 179 0.94 20.60 11.34
N LEU A 180 -0.19 20.80 12.01
CA LEU A 180 -1.29 21.62 11.50
C LEU A 180 -0.81 23.05 11.28
N HIS A 181 -0.93 23.51 10.04
CA HIS A 181 -0.48 24.82 9.61
C HIS A 181 -1.30 25.30 8.41
N GLY A 182 -1.96 26.46 8.55
CA GLY A 182 -2.88 27.02 7.57
C GLY A 182 -4.35 26.70 7.86
N GLU A 183 -5.19 26.75 6.83
CA GLU A 183 -6.66 26.64 6.99
C GLU A 183 -7.12 25.30 7.59
N ALA A 184 -8.18 25.38 8.40
CA ALA A 184 -8.97 24.27 8.88
C ALA A 184 -10.45 24.56 8.71
N LYS A 185 -11.23 23.57 8.26
CA LYS A 185 -12.68 23.67 8.09
C LYS A 185 -13.36 22.41 8.62
N PHE A 186 -14.51 22.59 9.25
CA PHE A 186 -15.35 21.54 9.79
C PHE A 186 -16.76 21.71 9.24
N TYR A 187 -17.40 20.59 8.93
CA TYR A 187 -18.67 20.56 8.24
C TYR A 187 -19.66 19.67 9.00
N ASN A 188 -20.93 20.03 8.94
CA ASN A 188 -22.01 19.16 9.42
C ASN A 188 -22.22 17.95 8.48
N ALA A 189 -23.12 17.05 8.88
CA ALA A 189 -23.47 15.87 8.07
C ALA A 189 -24.07 16.23 6.69
N ALA A 190 -24.63 17.43 6.55
CA ALA A 190 -25.16 17.93 5.28
C ALA A 190 -24.08 18.52 4.35
N GLY A 191 -22.85 18.71 4.83
CA GLY A 191 -21.72 19.28 4.09
C GLY A 191 -21.63 20.82 4.19
N THR A 192 -22.41 21.44 5.07
CA THR A 192 -22.37 22.88 5.35
C THR A 192 -21.28 23.17 6.37
N ILE A 193 -20.51 24.25 6.20
CA ILE A 193 -19.48 24.67 7.16
C ILE A 193 -20.13 25.01 8.51
N GLU A 194 -19.56 24.46 9.59
CA GLU A 194 -19.89 24.81 10.97
C GLU A 194 -18.77 25.58 11.64
N ILE A 195 -17.51 25.32 11.26
CA ILE A 195 -16.35 25.96 11.87
C ILE A 195 -15.28 26.17 10.80
N GLU A 196 -14.68 27.35 10.78
CA GLU A 196 -13.45 27.58 10.02
C GLU A 196 -12.47 28.47 10.78
N GLY A 197 -11.19 28.33 10.47
CA GLY A 197 -10.12 29.12 11.06
C GLY A 197 -8.78 28.64 10.53
N GLN A 198 -7.71 29.00 11.23
CA GLN A 198 -6.36 28.57 10.87
C GLN A 198 -5.60 27.99 12.06
N TYR A 199 -4.63 27.14 11.74
CA TYR A 199 -3.63 26.66 12.67
C TYR A 199 -2.26 27.23 12.33
N LYS A 200 -1.43 27.41 13.34
CA LYS A 200 0.00 27.68 13.23
C LYS A 200 0.73 26.80 14.25
N ASN A 201 1.47 25.81 13.76
CA ASN A 201 2.26 24.87 14.55
C ASN A 201 1.40 24.17 15.61
N ASP A 202 0.37 23.44 15.13
CA ASP A 202 -0.60 22.66 15.93
C ASP A 202 -1.51 23.47 16.86
N ARG A 203 -1.48 24.80 16.78
CA ARG A 203 -2.29 25.68 17.64
C ARG A 203 -3.23 26.51 16.79
N LYS A 204 -4.46 26.69 17.25
CA LYS A 204 -5.39 27.67 16.67
C LYS A 204 -4.69 29.03 16.62
N ASP A 205 -4.78 29.69 15.48
CA ASP A 205 -4.22 31.02 15.24
C ASP A 205 -5.22 31.86 14.44
N GLY A 206 -5.18 33.17 14.66
CA GLY A 206 -6.12 34.11 14.05
C GLY A 206 -7.57 33.94 14.51
N VAL A 207 -8.49 34.50 13.73
CA VAL A 207 -9.93 34.49 14.01
C VAL A 207 -10.53 33.16 13.57
N TRP A 208 -11.25 32.53 14.48
CA TRP A 208 -12.07 31.35 14.25
C TRP A 208 -13.54 31.73 14.20
N LYS A 209 -14.23 31.25 13.17
CA LYS A 209 -15.64 31.52 12.92
C LYS A 209 -16.47 30.27 13.13
N TYR A 210 -17.62 30.45 13.74
CA TYR A 210 -18.56 29.39 14.07
C TYR A 210 -19.92 29.71 13.47
N TYR A 211 -20.48 28.75 12.77
CA TYR A 211 -21.71 28.87 12.01
C TYR A 211 -22.78 27.93 12.55
N LYS A 212 -24.03 28.38 12.55
CA LYS A 212 -25.21 27.55 12.82
C LYS A 212 -26.20 27.76 11.69
N ASP A 213 -26.64 26.68 11.06
CA ASP A 213 -27.56 26.72 9.92
C ASP A 213 -27.08 27.62 8.75
N GLY A 214 -25.76 27.77 8.60
CA GLY A 214 -25.13 28.61 7.57
C GLY A 214 -24.91 30.07 7.98
N GLU A 215 -25.41 30.49 9.13
CA GLU A 215 -25.24 31.86 9.64
C GLU A 215 -24.10 31.93 10.67
N LEU A 216 -23.29 32.99 10.60
CA LEU A 216 -22.23 33.24 11.57
C LEU A 216 -22.83 33.55 12.94
N THR A 217 -22.50 32.76 13.94
CA THR A 217 -23.01 32.91 15.31
C THR A 217 -21.95 33.36 16.31
N GLU A 218 -20.68 33.04 16.07
CA GLU A 218 -19.59 33.40 16.97
C GLU A 218 -18.27 33.58 16.22
N GLU A 219 -17.46 34.54 16.69
CA GLU A 219 -16.06 34.69 16.32
C GLU A 219 -15.19 34.66 17.58
N LYS A 220 -14.04 33.97 17.51
CA LYS A 220 -13.04 33.91 18.58
C LYS A 220 -11.65 34.17 18.02
N ASP A 221 -10.96 35.19 18.52
CA ASP A 221 -9.57 35.47 18.14
C ASP A 221 -8.60 34.65 19.01
N PHE A 222 -7.82 33.78 18.36
CA PHE A 222 -6.77 32.95 18.98
C PHE A 222 -5.35 33.48 18.70
N THR A 223 -5.23 34.68 18.12
CA THR A 223 -3.94 35.32 17.86
C THR A 223 -3.14 35.44 19.15
N ARG A 224 -1.95 34.86 19.18
CA ARG A 224 -1.04 34.97 20.32
C ARG A 224 -0.22 36.25 20.22
N TYR A 225 -0.39 37.11 21.20
CA TYR A 225 0.46 38.28 21.37
C TYR A 225 1.70 37.90 22.18
N SER A 226 2.89 38.25 21.67
CA SER A 226 4.10 38.23 22.48
C SER A 226 3.92 39.15 23.69
N LYS A 227 4.19 38.65 24.90
CA LYS A 227 4.28 39.50 26.10
C LYS A 227 5.59 40.27 26.17
N ASN A 228 6.52 40.02 25.25
CA ASN A 228 7.79 40.72 25.18
C ASN A 228 7.61 42.01 24.34
N PRO A 229 7.76 43.20 24.95
CA PRO A 229 7.59 44.48 24.25
C PRO A 229 8.60 44.72 23.13
N TYR A 230 9.66 43.92 23.04
CA TYR A 230 10.73 44.07 22.04
C TYR A 230 10.66 43.07 20.86
N LEU A 231 9.73 42.11 20.89
CA LEU A 231 9.49 41.24 19.74
C LEU A 231 8.41 41.86 18.86
N LYS A 232 8.84 42.60 17.82
CA LYS A 232 7.94 42.99 16.72
C LYS A 232 7.53 41.72 15.94
N LYS A 233 6.29 41.71 15.44
CA LYS A 233 5.77 40.62 14.60
C LYS A 233 6.66 40.41 13.39
N ASP A 234 7.10 39.18 13.19
CA ASP A 234 7.50 38.64 11.88
C ASP A 234 6.26 38.13 11.12
#